data_AF-A0A495KIJ9-F1
#
_entry.id   AF-A0A495KIJ9-F1
#
_cell.length_a   1.000
_cell.length_b   1.000
_cell.length_c   1.000
_cell.angle_alpha   90.00
_cell.angle_beta   90.00
_cell.angle_gamma   90.00
#
_symmetry.space_group_name_H-M   'P 1'
#
loop_
_entity.id
_entity.type
_entity.pdbx_description
1 polymer ?
#
loop_
_entity_poly.entity_id
_entity_poly.type
_entity_poly.pdbx_seq_one_letter_code
_entity_poly.pdbx_strand_id
1 'polypeptide(L)'
;MNDFIQKFHSGWAYLALLLLVVAVVNSFIGMSSKKEFTAKDRKIALFGLIATHIQLLVGLILYFVSPLGSAVFGQMKDAALRLTSLEHPLTNIIAIILITIGWSKHKKATTSTGKFRSIAIFYGLGLLLILSRIPWKLWF
;
A
#
# COMPACT_ATOMS: atom_id res chain seq x y z
N MET A 1 -6.55 21.17 12.36
CA MET A 1 -7.17 19.93 11.82
C MET A 1 -6.31 19.30 10.73
N ASN A 2 -6.02 20.01 9.64
CA ASN A 2 -5.24 19.47 8.50
C ASN A 2 -3.82 19.00 8.87
N ASP A 3 -3.09 19.78 9.67
CA ASP A 3 -1.72 19.43 10.10
C ASP A 3 -1.65 18.12 10.90
N PHE A 4 -2.63 17.88 11.78
CA PHE A 4 -2.70 16.63 12.54
C PHE A 4 -2.94 15.41 11.63
N ILE A 5 -3.89 15.51 10.70
CA ILE A 5 -4.23 14.42 9.78
C ILE A 5 -3.04 14.13 8.86
N GLN A 6 -2.36 15.18 8.36
CA GLN A 6 -1.16 15.03 7.55
C GLN A 6 -0.03 14.33 8.32
N LYS A 7 0.27 14.77 9.55
CA LYS A 7 1.28 14.13 10.39
C LYS A 7 0.95 12.67 10.70
N PHE A 8 -0.32 12.37 10.98
CA PHE A 8 -0.78 11.00 11.17
C PHE A 8 -0.63 10.17 9.88
N HIS A 9 -1.02 10.71 8.72
CA HIS A 9 -0.89 10.03 7.44
C HIS A 9 0.57 9.69 7.10
N SER A 10 1.49 10.65 7.26
CA SER A 10 2.92 10.44 7.02
C SER A 10 3.55 9.50 8.05
N GLY A 11 3.18 9.63 9.33
CA GLY A 11 3.65 8.75 10.41
C GLY A 11 3.19 7.30 10.24
N TRP A 12 1.90 7.08 9.96
CA TRP A 12 1.34 5.75 9.72
C TRP A 12 1.92 5.10 8.46
N ALA A 13 2.26 5.90 7.45
CA ALA A 13 2.85 5.40 6.20
C ALA A 13 4.13 4.58 6.45
N TYR A 14 4.98 4.98 7.39
CA TYR A 14 6.18 4.23 7.76
C TYR A 14 5.84 2.82 8.26
N LEU A 15 4.85 2.71 9.16
CA LEU A 15 4.41 1.43 9.69
C LEU A 15 3.74 0.58 8.60
N ALA A 16 2.89 1.19 7.76
CA ALA A 16 2.23 0.51 6.65
C ALA A 16 3.24 -0.04 5.63
N LEU A 17 4.25 0.76 5.26
CA LEU A 17 5.33 0.34 4.38
C LEU A 17 6.16 -0.78 5.00
N LEU A 18 6.54 -0.66 6.28
CA LEU A 18 7.28 -1.71 6.99
C LEU A 18 6.52 -3.05 6.97
N LEU A 19 5.24 -3.03 7.35
CA LEU A 19 4.41 -4.25 7.36
C LEU A 19 4.21 -4.83 5.96
N LEU A 20 4.06 -3.98 4.94
CA LEU A 20 3.93 -4.42 3.55
C LEU A 20 5.25 -5.06 3.06
N VAL A 21 6.40 -4.44 3.33
CA VAL A 21 7.72 -4.99 2.99
C VAL A 21 7.94 -6.34 3.67
N VAL A 22 7.63 -6.44 4.97
CA VAL A 22 7.74 -7.71 5.72
C VAL A 22 6.83 -8.78 5.10
N ALA A 23 5.61 -8.43 4.69
CA ALA A 23 4.70 -9.37 4.03
C ALA A 23 5.22 -9.86 2.67
N VAL A 24 5.81 -8.96 1.87
CA VAL A 24 6.42 -9.30 0.58
C VAL A 24 7.63 -10.19 0.78
N VAL A 25 8.57 -9.81 1.65
CA VAL A 25 9.79 -10.58 1.94
C VAL A 25 9.47 -11.96 2.50
N ASN A 26 8.58 -12.05 3.51
CA ASN A 26 8.15 -13.34 4.06
C ASN A 26 7.57 -14.25 2.98
N SER A 27 6.83 -13.68 2.03
CA SER A 27 6.20 -14.46 0.96
C SER A 27 7.19 -14.93 -0.11
N PHE A 28 8.20 -14.12 -0.45
CA PHE A 28 9.29 -14.56 -1.33
C PHE A 28 10.14 -15.65 -0.69
N ILE A 29 10.47 -15.53 0.60
CA ILE A 29 11.20 -16.56 1.34
C ILE A 29 10.37 -17.86 1.37
N GLY A 30 9.11 -17.79 1.80
CA GLY A 30 8.24 -18.97 1.89
C GLY A 30 8.04 -19.67 0.55
N MET A 31 7.95 -18.91 -0.55
CA MET A 31 7.87 -19.46 -1.90
C MET A 31 9.18 -20.14 -2.32
N SER A 32 10.33 -19.49 -2.11
CA SER A 32 11.64 -19.98 -2.57
C SER A 32 12.13 -21.16 -1.76
N SER A 33 11.82 -21.20 -0.46
CA SER A 33 12.18 -22.30 0.44
C SER A 33 11.14 -23.43 0.47
N LYS A 34 10.09 -23.37 -0.36
CA LYS A 34 8.97 -24.33 -0.39
C LYS A 34 8.38 -24.61 1.01
N LYS A 35 8.29 -23.57 1.85
CA LYS A 35 7.78 -23.68 3.23
C LYS A 35 6.29 -24.00 3.22
N GLU A 36 5.82 -24.68 4.25
CA GLU A 36 4.39 -24.74 4.56
C GLU A 36 3.84 -23.35 4.92
N PHE A 37 2.68 -23.00 4.36
CA PHE A 37 2.02 -21.73 4.64
C PHE A 37 1.22 -21.84 5.94
N THR A 38 1.68 -21.15 6.97
CA THR A 38 1.13 -21.27 8.33
C THR A 38 0.23 -20.08 8.71
N ALA A 39 -0.43 -20.18 9.87
CA ALA A 39 -1.18 -19.07 10.44
C ALA A 39 -0.32 -17.82 10.70
N LYS A 40 0.99 -17.98 10.97
CA LYS A 40 1.93 -16.87 11.12
C LYS A 40 2.07 -16.09 9.81
N ASP A 41 2.28 -16.78 8.70
CA ASP A 41 2.43 -16.19 7.37
C ASP A 41 1.14 -15.45 6.95
N ARG A 42 -0.02 -16.03 7.25
CA ARG A 42 -1.32 -15.39 7.06
C ARG A 42 -1.45 -14.09 7.85
N LYS A 43 -1.06 -14.08 9.13
CA LYS A 43 -1.13 -12.87 9.98
C LYS A 43 -0.20 -11.77 9.47
N ILE A 44 1.01 -12.12 9.05
CA ILE A 44 1.96 -11.17 8.45
C ILE A 44 1.33 -10.49 7.22
N ALA A 45 0.77 -11.27 6.29
CA ALA A 45 0.10 -10.71 5.12
C ALA A 45 -1.14 -9.88 5.49
N LEU A 46 -1.91 -10.32 6.49
CA LEU A 46 -3.07 -9.59 6.98
C LEU A 46 -2.71 -8.22 7.55
N PHE A 47 -1.63 -8.11 8.31
CA PHE A 47 -1.18 -6.82 8.84
C PHE A 47 -0.75 -5.87 7.73
N GLY A 48 -0.07 -6.36 6.69
CA GLY A 48 0.23 -5.56 5.48
C GLY A 48 -1.04 -5.07 4.77
N LEU A 49 -2.06 -5.93 4.65
CA LEU A 49 -3.36 -5.56 4.09
C LEU A 49 -4.04 -4.46 4.91
N ILE A 50 -4.20 -4.68 6.22
CA ILE A 50 -4.93 -3.76 7.10
C ILE A 50 -4.22 -2.41 7.15
N ALA A 51 -2.89 -2.40 7.31
CA ALA A 51 -2.14 -1.15 7.45
C ALA A 51 -2.23 -0.29 6.18
N THR A 52 -2.19 -0.90 4.99
CA THR A 52 -2.33 -0.16 3.71
C THR A 52 -3.76 0.33 3.48
N HIS A 53 -4.78 -0.40 3.94
CA HIS A 53 -6.17 0.08 3.88
C HIS A 53 -6.43 1.24 4.85
N ILE A 54 -5.88 1.19 6.07
CA ILE A 54 -5.93 2.32 7.00
C ILE A 54 -5.23 3.54 6.38
N GLN A 55 -4.04 3.34 5.78
CA GLN A 55 -3.32 4.40 5.07
C GLN A 55 -4.18 5.06 3.98
N LEU A 56 -4.91 4.26 3.19
CA LEU A 56 -5.81 4.78 2.16
C LEU A 56 -6.97 5.58 2.73
N LEU A 57 -7.64 5.07 3.77
CA LEU A 57 -8.77 5.80 4.37
C LEU A 57 -8.34 7.17 4.91
N VAL A 58 -7.21 7.20 5.62
CA VAL A 58 -6.62 8.44 6.11
C VAL A 58 -6.21 9.35 4.95
N GLY A 59 -5.61 8.78 3.90
CA GLY A 59 -5.22 9.51 2.69
C GLY A 59 -6.39 10.11 1.94
N LEU A 60 -7.53 9.41 1.88
CA LEU A 60 -8.77 9.92 1.28
C LEU A 60 -9.35 11.07 2.11
N ILE A 61 -9.35 10.96 3.44
CA ILE A 61 -9.73 12.08 4.31
C ILE A 61 -8.82 13.27 4.03
N LEU A 62 -7.50 13.07 4.04
CA LEU A 62 -6.52 14.12 3.78
C LEU A 62 -6.71 14.75 2.38
N TYR A 63 -7.04 13.95 1.37
CA TYR A 63 -7.28 14.39 0.01
C TYR A 63 -8.42 15.43 -0.07
N PHE A 64 -9.48 15.28 0.71
CA PHE A 64 -10.61 16.23 0.67
C PHE A 64 -10.44 17.44 1.59
N VAL A 65 -9.62 17.35 2.65
CA VAL A 65 -9.44 18.45 3.62
C VAL A 65 -8.18 19.30 3.37
N SER A 66 -7.19 18.76 2.64
CA SER A 66 -5.92 19.42 2.34
C SER A 66 -6.00 20.34 1.12
N PRO A 67 -5.27 21.49 1.11
CA PRO A 67 -5.16 22.33 -0.08
C PRO A 67 -4.43 21.65 -1.25
N LEU A 68 -3.65 20.59 -1.00
CA LEU A 68 -2.87 19.87 -2.03
C LEU A 68 -3.57 18.62 -2.59
N GLY A 69 -4.79 18.33 -2.11
CA GLY A 69 -5.61 17.21 -2.56
C GLY A 69 -6.59 17.61 -3.65
N SER A 70 -7.89 17.47 -3.39
CA SER A 70 -8.96 17.71 -4.37
C SER A 70 -9.04 19.18 -4.81
N ALA A 71 -8.64 20.13 -3.97
CA ALA A 71 -8.70 21.56 -4.26
C ALA A 71 -7.85 21.98 -5.48
N VAL A 72 -6.78 21.25 -5.77
CA VAL A 72 -5.88 21.49 -6.90
C VAL A 72 -6.01 20.44 -8.00
N PHE A 73 -7.05 19.60 -7.93
CA PHE A 73 -7.35 18.63 -8.98
C PHE A 73 -7.62 19.35 -10.30
N GLY A 74 -6.99 18.86 -11.38
CA GLY A 74 -7.05 19.50 -12.70
C GLY A 74 -5.85 20.41 -13.03
N GLN A 75 -4.97 20.69 -12.06
CA GLN A 75 -3.71 21.43 -12.30
C GLN A 75 -2.65 20.55 -13.00
N MET A 76 -2.96 20.09 -14.21
CA MET A 76 -2.18 19.08 -14.92
C MET A 76 -0.86 19.60 -15.49
N LYS A 77 -0.66 20.92 -15.57
CA LYS A 77 0.59 21.50 -16.07
C LYS A 77 1.67 21.55 -14.98
N ASP A 78 1.27 21.70 -13.72
CA ASP A 78 2.20 21.72 -12.59
C ASP A 78 2.47 20.28 -12.13
N ALA A 79 3.73 19.85 -12.24
CA ALA A 79 4.12 18.48 -11.90
C ALA A 79 3.97 18.18 -10.39
N ALA A 80 4.19 19.16 -9.51
CA ALA A 80 4.08 18.96 -8.07
C ALA A 80 2.60 18.83 -7.64
N LEU A 81 1.73 19.70 -8.17
CA LEU A 81 0.30 19.63 -7.89
C LEU A 81 -0.34 18.38 -8.48
N ARG A 82 0.01 18.02 -9.73
CA ARG A 82 -0.46 16.79 -10.38
C ARG A 82 -0.03 15.53 -9.62
N LEU A 83 1.18 15.53 -9.05
CA LEU A 83 1.67 14.42 -8.24
C LEU A 83 0.76 14.17 -7.03
N THR A 84 0.44 15.21 -6.24
CA THR A 84 -0.35 15.05 -5.01
C THR A 84 -1.84 14.89 -5.27
N SER A 85 -2.38 15.59 -6.26
CA SER A 85 -3.82 15.62 -6.52
C SER A 85 -4.31 14.44 -7.35
N LEU A 86 -3.46 13.81 -8.15
CA LEU A 86 -3.87 12.76 -9.08
C LEU A 86 -2.96 11.53 -9.04
N GLU A 87 -1.67 11.70 -9.34
CA GLU A 87 -0.78 10.54 -9.58
C GLU A 87 -0.59 9.70 -8.32
N HIS A 88 -0.39 10.32 -7.17
CA HIS A 88 -0.26 9.66 -5.87
C HIS A 88 -1.56 8.92 -5.46
N PRO A 89 -2.72 9.58 -5.30
CA PRO A 89 -3.93 8.91 -4.86
C PRO A 89 -4.38 7.82 -5.84
N LEU A 90 -4.32 8.07 -7.15
CA LEU A 90 -4.71 7.08 -8.16
C LEU A 90 -3.81 5.84 -8.11
N THR A 91 -2.49 6.04 -8.08
CA THR A 91 -1.54 4.93 -8.05
C THR A 91 -1.66 4.10 -6.77
N ASN A 92 -1.90 4.74 -5.62
CA ASN A 92 -2.13 4.04 -4.36
C ASN A 92 -3.43 3.23 -4.36
N ILE A 93 -4.51 3.74 -4.97
CA ILE A 93 -5.75 2.97 -5.13
C ILE A 93 -5.49 1.70 -5.96
N ILE A 94 -4.78 1.83 -7.09
CA ILE A 94 -4.41 0.67 -7.93
C ILE A 94 -3.55 -0.32 -7.14
N ALA A 95 -2.55 0.18 -6.40
CA ALA A 95 -1.70 -0.64 -5.55
C ALA A 95 -2.50 -1.45 -4.52
N ILE A 96 -3.48 -0.80 -3.87
CA ILE A 96 -4.29 -1.44 -2.83
C ILE A 96 -5.28 -2.42 -3.42
N ILE A 97 -5.82 -2.16 -4.62
CA ILE A 97 -6.60 -3.16 -5.37
C ILE A 97 -5.76 -4.41 -5.62
N LEU A 98 -4.49 -4.27 -6.05
CA LEU A 98 -3.60 -5.41 -6.24
C LEU A 98 -3.37 -6.15 -4.93
N ILE A 99 -3.07 -5.45 -3.83
CA ILE A 99 -2.91 -6.07 -2.50
C ILE A 99 -4.18 -6.85 -2.10
N THR A 100 -5.37 -6.29 -2.34
CA THR A 100 -6.64 -6.97 -2.07
C THR A 100 -6.87 -8.20 -2.95
N ILE A 101 -6.45 -8.16 -4.22
CA ILE A 101 -6.45 -9.34 -5.11
C ILE A 101 -5.50 -10.41 -4.57
N GLY A 102 -4.28 -10.04 -4.17
CA GLY A 102 -3.31 -10.96 -3.56
C GLY A 102 -3.87 -11.65 -2.32
N TRP A 103 -4.55 -10.88 -1.46
CA TRP A 103 -5.25 -11.40 -0.29
C TRP A 103 -6.41 -12.33 -0.68
N SER A 104 -7.20 -11.97 -1.68
CA SER A 104 -8.35 -12.79 -2.08
C SER A 104 -7.92 -14.09 -2.74
N LYS A 105 -6.85 -14.08 -3.53
CA LYS A 105 -6.31 -15.25 -4.22
C LYS A 105 -5.57 -16.20 -3.28
N HIS A 106 -4.86 -15.72 -2.25
CA HIS A 106 -4.21 -16.63 -1.28
C HIS A 106 -5.25 -17.50 -0.55
N LYS A 107 -6.42 -16.96 -0.23
CA LYS A 107 -7.50 -17.72 0.43
C LYS A 107 -8.03 -18.88 -0.42
N LYS A 108 -7.99 -18.72 -1.75
CA LYS A 108 -8.49 -19.70 -2.73
C LYS A 108 -7.42 -20.73 -3.16
N ALA A 109 -6.15 -20.47 -2.86
CA ALA A 109 -5.07 -21.36 -3.24
C ALA A 109 -5.03 -22.61 -2.33
N THR A 110 -4.90 -23.78 -2.95
CA THR A 110 -4.87 -25.09 -2.26
C THR A 110 -3.46 -25.49 -1.80
N THR A 111 -2.42 -24.96 -2.43
CA THR A 111 -1.02 -25.26 -2.10
C THR A 111 -0.33 -24.14 -1.34
N SER A 112 0.60 -24.47 -0.45
CA SER A 112 1.40 -23.50 0.31
C SER A 112 2.19 -22.56 -0.62
N THR A 113 2.83 -23.09 -1.65
CA THR A 113 3.50 -22.28 -2.69
C THR A 113 2.54 -21.34 -3.41
N GLY A 114 1.31 -21.78 -3.72
CA GLY A 114 0.29 -20.94 -4.35
C GLY A 114 -0.14 -19.76 -3.47
N LYS A 115 -0.27 -19.99 -2.16
CA LYS A 115 -0.58 -18.95 -1.17
C LYS A 115 0.51 -17.89 -1.10
N PHE A 116 1.77 -18.33 -0.96
CA PHE A 116 2.92 -17.42 -0.93
C PHE A 116 3.09 -16.66 -2.25
N ARG A 117 3.00 -17.35 -3.40
CA ARG A 117 3.10 -16.72 -4.73
C ARG A 117 2.06 -15.61 -4.92
N SER A 118 0.83 -15.85 -4.48
CA SER A 118 -0.24 -14.85 -4.55
C SER A 118 0.15 -13.57 -3.80
N ILE A 119 0.61 -13.70 -2.56
CA ILE A 119 0.98 -12.53 -1.76
C ILE A 119 2.23 -11.87 -2.35
N ALA A 120 3.28 -12.63 -2.65
CA ALA A 120 4.55 -12.11 -3.18
C ALA A 120 4.37 -11.26 -4.44
N ILE A 121 3.62 -11.76 -5.43
CA ILE A 121 3.42 -11.05 -6.71
C ILE A 121 2.56 -9.80 -6.49
N PHE A 122 1.37 -9.97 -5.93
CA PHE A 122 0.40 -8.86 -5.87
C PHE A 122 0.78 -7.79 -4.84
N TYR A 123 1.31 -8.19 -3.68
CA TYR A 123 1.79 -7.22 -2.68
C TYR A 123 3.10 -6.59 -3.15
N GLY A 124 3.95 -7.33 -3.85
CA GLY A 124 5.18 -6.80 -4.45
C GLY A 124 4.88 -5.72 -5.49
N LEU A 125 3.94 -5.98 -6.40
CA LEU A 125 3.49 -4.98 -7.37
C LEU A 125 2.85 -3.77 -6.68
N GLY A 126 2.01 -4.00 -5.65
CA GLY A 126 1.43 -2.91 -4.86
C GLY A 126 2.49 -2.06 -4.16
N LEU A 127 3.51 -2.69 -3.55
CA LEU A 127 4.64 -2.01 -2.92
C LEU A 127 5.42 -1.16 -3.92
N LEU A 128 5.73 -1.70 -5.11
CA LEU A 128 6.43 -0.95 -6.16
C LEU A 128 5.64 0.28 -6.61
N LEU A 129 4.32 0.13 -6.82
CA LEU A 129 3.45 1.25 -7.19
C LEU A 129 3.40 2.32 -6.10
N ILE A 130 3.24 1.94 -4.83
CA ILE A 130 3.27 2.89 -3.70
C ILE A 130 4.60 3.65 -3.69
N LEU A 131 5.73 2.94 -3.69
CA LEU A 131 7.06 3.57 -3.65
C LEU A 131 7.32 4.52 -4.83
N SER A 132 6.77 4.21 -6.02
CA SER A 132 6.95 5.02 -7.22
C SER A 132 6.29 6.41 -7.16
N ARG A 133 5.25 6.59 -6.33
CA ARG A 133 4.45 7.82 -6.28
C ARG A 133 4.35 8.44 -4.89
N ILE A 134 5.20 8.06 -3.96
CA ILE A 134 5.32 8.81 -2.70
C ILE A 134 5.81 10.24 -3.01
N PRO A 135 5.14 11.31 -2.51
CA PRO A 135 5.62 12.67 -2.65
C PRO A 135 6.74 12.93 -1.63
N TRP A 136 7.92 12.35 -1.87
CA TRP A 136 9.06 12.33 -0.92
C TRP A 136 9.44 13.71 -0.36
N LYS A 137 9.27 14.78 -1.15
CA LYS A 137 9.55 16.15 -0.73
C LYS A 137 8.56 16.72 0.30
N LEU A 138 7.36 16.15 0.39
CA LEU A 138 6.28 16.56 1.31
C LEU A 138 6.14 15.59 2.50
N TRP A 139 7.02 14.59 2.57
CA TRP A 139 7.00 13.57 3.61
C TRP A 139 7.62 14.08 4.93
N PHE A 140 8.43 15.14 4.86
CA PHE A 140 9.15 15.77 5.98
C PHE A 140 8.49 17.08 6.40
#